data_AF-A0A7Y3UJK7-F1
#
_entry.id   AF-A0A7Y3UJK7-F1
#
_cell.length_a   1.000
_cell.length_b   1.000
_cell.length_c   1.000
_cell.angle_alpha   90.00
_cell.angle_beta   90.00
_cell.angle_gamma   90.00
#
_symmetry.space_group_name_H-M   'P 1'
#
loop_
_entity.id
_entity.type
_entity.pdbx_description
1 polymer ?
#
loop_
_entity_poly.entity_id
_entity_poly.type
_entity_poly.pdbx_seq_one_letter_code
_entity_poly.pdbx_strand_id
1 'polypeptide(L)'
;MSIRYFATNRDSESLGRDFNREKRIGLQKGGYHFVNMEAYMSHYLSDVESKTMPYGVIVDDSKKEIFDEFLNNEKIGSVVICVHGFSVHFHDAQTWYSILTDTLRHTKSLRNRMITDPKNPADKKLLKSNQVGKGDLTAFIGFSWPSNGNLVSYVSDQREAISSASILSNLISRIRRTSDKSVNLICHSMGNFLACQMFKQLVKEESLPNEPNAKKLKTLKIRMGRIEDNDRVNAEDRYFVDRYIMLAPDVERRHVTKCVEIIGGREPYVGPFYSGLEHLVGQVHNFYSRFDGALAISNYEKIPRKALVEAKGVMDRITFGMIDFFKRNPDEKWERRLGSTQHPIIAPANMKSHNAVELSGREIGHSDYVDSREIAEEIGKILVSRLE
;
A
#
# COMPACT_ATOMS: atom_id res chain seq x y z
N MET A 1 -4.80 -15.84 -13.72
CA MET A 1 -3.69 -16.20 -12.79
C MET A 1 -3.79 -15.30 -11.58
N SER A 2 -3.28 -15.70 -10.42
CA SER A 2 -3.56 -15.00 -9.17
C SER A 2 -2.30 -14.86 -8.31
N ILE A 3 -2.19 -13.79 -7.52
CA ILE A 3 -1.07 -13.64 -6.58
C ILE A 3 -1.13 -14.75 -5.53
N ARG A 4 -0.09 -15.56 -5.40
CA ARG A 4 -0.11 -16.75 -4.55
C ARG A 4 -0.14 -16.42 -3.06
N TYR A 5 0.65 -15.44 -2.63
CA TYR A 5 0.87 -15.18 -1.22
C TYR A 5 0.36 -13.80 -0.80
N PHE A 6 -0.44 -13.79 0.26
CA PHE A 6 -0.87 -12.58 0.93
C PHE A 6 -0.37 -12.59 2.36
N ALA A 7 0.29 -11.51 2.77
CA ALA A 7 0.47 -11.20 4.18
C ALA A 7 -0.83 -10.60 4.71
N THR A 8 -1.29 -11.03 5.88
CA THR A 8 -2.54 -10.54 6.46
C THR A 8 -2.53 -10.53 7.98
N ASN A 9 -3.11 -9.50 8.57
CA ASN A 9 -3.49 -9.47 9.98
C ASN A 9 -4.98 -9.68 10.20
N ARG A 10 -5.73 -10.02 9.15
CA ARG A 10 -7.11 -10.46 9.29
C ARG A 10 -7.17 -11.75 10.09
N ASP A 11 -8.18 -11.85 10.95
CA ASP A 11 -8.49 -13.04 11.72
C ASP A 11 -7.26 -13.57 12.49
N SER A 12 -6.36 -12.68 12.92
CA SER A 12 -5.08 -13.05 13.53
C SER A 12 -5.25 -13.87 14.82
N GLU A 13 -6.39 -13.72 15.50
CA GLU A 13 -6.76 -14.47 16.69
C GLU A 13 -7.18 -15.91 16.39
N SER A 14 -7.73 -16.17 15.20
CA SER A 14 -8.15 -17.52 14.78
C SER A 14 -7.07 -18.22 13.97
N LEU A 15 -6.33 -17.46 13.14
CA LEU A 15 -5.23 -17.99 12.35
C LEU A 15 -4.12 -18.53 13.26
N GLY A 16 -3.87 -19.83 13.11
CA GLY A 16 -2.80 -20.54 13.78
C GLY A 16 -3.14 -21.06 15.18
N ARG A 17 -4.42 -21.14 15.54
CA ARG A 17 -4.89 -21.77 16.80
C ARG A 17 -4.47 -23.24 16.93
N ASP A 18 -4.34 -23.94 15.82
CA ASP A 18 -3.92 -25.36 15.80
C ASP A 18 -2.41 -25.55 15.99
N PHE A 19 -1.62 -24.47 15.91
CA PHE A 19 -0.21 -24.52 16.26
C PHE A 19 -0.02 -24.35 17.76
N ASN A 20 0.98 -25.03 18.30
CA ASN A 20 1.43 -24.74 19.66
C ASN A 20 1.84 -23.25 19.79
N ARG A 21 1.81 -22.74 21.02
CA ARG A 21 2.03 -21.32 21.32
C ARG A 21 3.33 -20.79 20.71
N GLU A 22 4.42 -21.55 20.78
CA GLU A 22 5.73 -21.14 20.26
C GLU A 22 5.72 -20.99 18.73
N LYS A 23 5.21 -22.00 18.02
CA LYS A 23 5.08 -21.95 16.56
C LYS A 23 4.12 -20.83 16.12
N ARG A 24 3.02 -20.62 16.84
CA ARG A 24 2.08 -19.51 16.57
C ARG A 24 2.75 -18.15 16.73
N ILE A 25 3.50 -17.92 17.81
CA ILE A 25 4.27 -16.68 18.01
C ILE A 25 5.31 -16.50 16.89
N GLY A 26 5.96 -17.58 16.46
CA GLY A 26 6.90 -17.56 15.33
C GLY A 26 6.26 -17.14 14.01
N LEU A 27 5.07 -17.66 13.71
CA LEU A 27 4.29 -17.31 12.52
C LEU A 27 3.84 -15.84 12.53
N GLN A 28 3.50 -15.32 13.71
CA GLN A 28 3.04 -13.94 13.92
C GLN A 28 4.16 -12.92 14.17
N LYS A 29 5.44 -13.27 13.93
CA LYS A 29 6.61 -12.45 14.34
C LYS A 29 6.68 -11.03 13.71
N GLY A 30 5.74 -10.64 12.85
CA GLY A 30 5.55 -9.28 12.34
C GLY A 30 4.15 -8.70 12.53
N GLY A 31 3.27 -9.36 13.29
CA GLY A 31 1.85 -9.02 13.41
C GLY A 31 0.98 -9.51 12.25
N TYR A 32 1.52 -10.30 11.32
CA TYR A 32 0.80 -10.86 10.18
C TYR A 32 1.10 -12.35 10.03
N HIS A 33 0.21 -13.06 9.33
CA HIS A 33 0.42 -14.39 8.78
C HIS A 33 0.57 -14.32 7.27
N PHE A 34 1.27 -15.27 6.67
CA PHE A 34 1.19 -15.48 5.23
C PHE A 34 0.16 -16.54 4.91
N VAL A 35 -0.69 -16.23 3.94
CA VAL A 35 -1.75 -17.10 3.45
C VAL A 35 -1.48 -17.46 1.99
N ASN A 36 -1.63 -18.74 1.69
CA ASN A 36 -1.68 -19.30 0.35
C ASN A 36 -3.09 -19.09 -0.22
N MET A 37 -3.20 -18.15 -1.17
CA MET A 37 -4.48 -17.76 -1.76
C MET A 37 -5.08 -18.82 -2.68
N GLU A 38 -4.30 -19.72 -3.25
CA GLU A 38 -4.88 -20.84 -4.01
C GLU A 38 -5.66 -21.77 -3.08
N ALA A 39 -5.08 -22.11 -1.92
CA ALA A 39 -5.75 -22.92 -0.91
C ALA A 39 -6.99 -22.19 -0.33
N TYR A 40 -6.86 -20.90 -0.03
CA TYR A 40 -7.97 -20.10 0.46
C TYR A 40 -9.10 -19.98 -0.56
N MET A 41 -8.80 -19.64 -1.82
CA MET A 41 -9.83 -19.53 -2.87
C MET A 41 -10.48 -20.87 -3.19
N SER A 42 -9.73 -21.98 -3.13
CA SER A 42 -10.29 -23.32 -3.31
C SER A 42 -11.33 -23.63 -2.22
N HIS A 43 -11.04 -23.28 -0.97
CA HIS A 43 -11.99 -23.41 0.12
C HIS A 43 -13.19 -22.46 -0.04
N TYR A 44 -12.93 -21.18 -0.31
CA TYR A 44 -13.97 -20.16 -0.49
C TYR A 44 -14.98 -20.54 -1.58
N LEU A 45 -14.52 -21.10 -2.71
CA LEU A 45 -15.40 -21.55 -3.79
C LEU A 45 -16.15 -22.84 -3.48
N SER A 46 -15.69 -23.60 -2.47
CA SER A 46 -16.32 -24.86 -2.06
C SER A 46 -17.31 -24.71 -0.90
N ASP A 47 -17.20 -23.64 -0.11
CA ASP A 47 -17.96 -23.43 1.12
C ASP A 47 -18.98 -22.30 0.94
N VAL A 48 -20.21 -22.52 1.42
CA VAL A 48 -21.34 -21.58 1.30
C VAL A 48 -21.27 -20.50 2.38
N GLU A 49 -20.53 -20.71 3.48
CA GLU A 49 -20.47 -19.80 4.64
C GLU A 49 -19.04 -19.33 5.00
N SER A 50 -18.28 -18.83 4.04
CA SER A 50 -16.86 -18.49 4.20
C SER A 50 -16.57 -17.23 5.06
N LYS A 51 -16.98 -17.22 6.34
CA LYS A 51 -16.70 -16.12 7.28
C LYS A 51 -15.33 -16.21 7.96
N THR A 52 -14.71 -17.40 7.95
CA THR A 52 -13.41 -17.65 8.58
C THR A 52 -12.42 -18.20 7.56
N MET A 53 -11.12 -17.97 7.81
CA MET A 53 -10.06 -18.59 7.01
C MET A 53 -9.74 -19.98 7.57
N PRO A 54 -9.76 -21.06 6.76
CA PRO A 54 -9.47 -22.39 7.27
C PRO A 54 -7.98 -22.53 7.54
N TYR A 55 -7.61 -23.34 8.53
CA TYR A 55 -6.23 -23.41 9.03
C TYR A 55 -5.19 -23.81 7.97
N GLY A 56 -5.57 -24.68 7.02
CA GLY A 56 -4.68 -25.18 5.96
C GLY A 56 -4.23 -24.13 4.93
N VAL A 57 -4.69 -22.88 5.05
CA VAL A 57 -4.27 -21.80 4.15
C VAL A 57 -3.01 -21.09 4.63
N ILE A 58 -2.63 -21.25 5.90
CA ILE A 58 -1.42 -20.64 6.45
C ILE A 58 -0.20 -21.28 5.81
N VAL A 59 0.79 -20.46 5.46
CA VAL A 59 2.10 -20.94 5.01
C VAL A 59 2.94 -21.25 6.24
N ASP A 60 2.91 -22.52 6.65
CA ASP A 60 3.57 -23.08 7.83
C ASP A 60 5.03 -22.68 8.03
N ASP A 61 5.81 -22.65 6.94
CA ASP A 61 7.20 -22.17 6.95
C ASP A 61 7.35 -20.98 6.00
N SER A 62 6.63 -19.91 6.31
CA SER A 62 6.71 -18.66 5.54
C SER A 62 8.13 -18.11 5.43
N LYS A 63 9.01 -18.40 6.40
CA LYS A 63 10.43 -18.00 6.32
C LYS A 63 11.09 -18.70 5.14
N LYS A 64 11.04 -20.03 5.10
CA LYS A 64 11.65 -20.80 4.02
C LYS A 64 10.96 -20.56 2.69
N GLU A 65 9.65 -20.78 2.62
CA GLU A 65 8.90 -20.78 1.36
C GLU A 65 8.84 -19.39 0.70
N ILE A 66 8.59 -18.35 1.49
CA ILE A 66 8.34 -17.01 0.94
C ILE A 66 9.60 -16.18 0.95
N PHE A 67 10.30 -16.09 2.09
CA PHE A 67 11.50 -15.24 2.14
C PHE A 67 12.69 -15.92 1.48
N ASP A 68 13.05 -17.13 1.90
CA ASP A 68 14.33 -17.74 1.49
C ASP A 68 14.27 -18.31 0.05
N GLU A 69 13.17 -18.95 -0.35
CA GLU A 69 13.04 -19.60 -1.67
C GLU A 69 12.46 -18.67 -2.74
N PHE A 70 11.43 -17.89 -2.41
CA PHE A 70 10.75 -17.03 -3.39
C PHE A 70 11.37 -15.62 -3.46
N LEU A 71 11.19 -14.82 -2.43
CA LEU A 71 11.62 -13.40 -2.43
C LEU A 71 13.14 -13.26 -2.42
N ASN A 72 13.89 -14.24 -1.92
CA ASN A 72 15.36 -14.23 -1.95
C ASN A 72 15.99 -14.82 -3.21
N ASN A 73 15.19 -15.35 -4.14
CA ASN A 73 15.70 -15.80 -5.42
C ASN A 73 16.49 -14.69 -6.12
N GLU A 74 17.70 -15.01 -6.60
CA GLU A 74 18.64 -14.05 -7.17
C GLU A 74 18.11 -13.34 -8.43
N LYS A 75 17.16 -13.95 -9.14
CA LYS A 75 16.55 -13.35 -10.33
C LYS A 75 15.50 -12.31 -10.00
N ILE A 76 14.95 -12.32 -8.79
CA ILE A 76 14.06 -11.25 -8.33
C ILE A 76 14.93 -10.04 -7.98
N GLY A 77 14.72 -8.90 -8.62
CA GLY A 77 15.37 -7.63 -8.26
C GLY A 77 14.44 -6.68 -7.52
N SER A 78 13.14 -6.91 -7.62
CA SER A 78 12.12 -6.04 -7.03
C SER A 78 10.95 -6.85 -6.45
N VAL A 79 10.40 -6.37 -5.35
CA VAL A 79 9.20 -6.90 -4.70
C VAL A 79 8.14 -5.80 -4.70
N VAL A 80 6.95 -6.11 -5.20
CA VAL A 80 5.78 -5.24 -5.20
C VAL A 80 4.78 -5.78 -4.18
N ILE A 81 4.37 -4.93 -3.25
CA ILE A 81 3.34 -5.24 -2.26
C ILE A 81 2.06 -4.50 -2.64
N CYS A 82 1.00 -5.25 -2.90
CA CYS A 82 -0.30 -4.76 -3.29
C CYS A 82 -1.22 -4.60 -2.06
N VAL A 83 -1.70 -3.38 -1.75
CA VAL A 83 -2.46 -3.05 -0.53
C VAL A 83 -3.87 -2.56 -0.88
N HIS A 84 -4.90 -3.37 -0.62
CA HIS A 84 -6.27 -3.11 -1.07
C HIS A 84 -6.96 -1.93 -0.36
N GLY A 85 -8.08 -1.48 -0.93
CA GLY A 85 -8.93 -0.40 -0.44
C GLY A 85 -9.93 -0.77 0.66
N PHE A 86 -10.92 0.11 0.85
CA PHE A 86 -12.01 -0.01 1.80
C PHE A 86 -13.10 -0.99 1.33
N SER A 87 -13.80 -1.64 2.28
CA SER A 87 -14.89 -2.60 2.05
C SER A 87 -14.50 -3.80 1.17
N VAL A 88 -13.24 -4.24 1.26
CA VAL A 88 -12.73 -5.34 0.42
C VAL A 88 -12.65 -6.61 1.26
N HIS A 89 -13.44 -7.64 0.96
CA HIS A 89 -13.25 -8.94 1.59
C HIS A 89 -11.94 -9.61 1.12
N PHE A 90 -11.49 -10.64 1.82
CA PHE A 90 -10.18 -11.22 1.50
C PHE A 90 -10.11 -11.86 0.11
N HIS A 91 -11.20 -12.50 -0.36
CA HIS A 91 -11.31 -13.01 -1.73
C HIS A 91 -11.40 -11.89 -2.77
N ASP A 92 -12.04 -10.77 -2.45
CA ASP A 92 -12.11 -9.60 -3.32
C ASP A 92 -10.73 -8.96 -3.51
N ALA A 93 -9.94 -8.86 -2.43
CA ALA A 93 -8.57 -8.36 -2.50
C ALA A 93 -7.72 -9.20 -3.44
N GLN A 94 -7.89 -10.53 -3.41
CA GLN A 94 -7.26 -11.40 -4.39
C GLN A 94 -7.78 -11.17 -5.80
N THR A 95 -9.09 -11.11 -5.99
CA THR A 95 -9.69 -10.92 -7.32
C THR A 95 -9.17 -9.63 -7.97
N TRP A 96 -9.18 -8.53 -7.21
CA TRP A 96 -8.65 -7.24 -7.64
C TRP A 96 -7.20 -7.32 -8.09
N TYR A 97 -6.33 -7.92 -7.28
CA TYR A 97 -4.92 -7.99 -7.62
C TYR A 97 -4.57 -9.06 -8.64
N SER A 98 -5.42 -10.06 -8.80
CA SER A 98 -5.35 -10.98 -9.94
C SER A 98 -5.63 -10.23 -11.24
N ILE A 99 -6.68 -9.40 -11.28
CA ILE A 99 -6.99 -8.56 -12.46
C ILE A 99 -5.85 -7.58 -12.75
N LEU A 100 -5.36 -6.86 -11.72
CA LEU A 100 -4.24 -5.93 -11.90
C LEU A 100 -3.00 -6.64 -12.45
N THR A 101 -2.58 -7.73 -11.81
CA THR A 101 -1.36 -8.43 -12.23
C THR A 101 -1.51 -9.10 -13.58
N ASP A 102 -2.68 -9.63 -13.92
CA ASP A 102 -2.95 -10.16 -15.26
C ASP A 102 -2.80 -9.05 -16.32
N THR A 103 -3.40 -7.88 -16.07
CA THR A 103 -3.28 -6.71 -16.94
C THR A 103 -1.81 -6.26 -17.06
N LEU A 104 -1.07 -6.19 -15.94
CA LEU A 104 0.36 -5.86 -15.92
C LEU A 104 1.22 -6.86 -16.72
N ARG A 105 0.88 -8.16 -16.69
CA ARG A 105 1.61 -9.20 -17.43
C ARG A 105 1.56 -9.00 -18.94
N HIS A 106 0.50 -8.36 -19.42
CA HIS A 106 0.29 -8.03 -20.83
C HIS A 106 0.93 -6.70 -21.26
N THR A 107 1.53 -5.96 -20.32
CA THR A 107 2.27 -4.74 -20.63
C THR A 107 3.61 -5.04 -21.30
N LYS A 108 4.13 -4.12 -22.11
CA LYS A 108 5.43 -4.33 -22.76
C LYS A 108 6.57 -4.40 -21.74
N SER A 109 6.47 -3.62 -20.67
CA SER A 109 7.52 -3.45 -19.66
C SER A 109 7.69 -4.66 -18.73
N LEU A 110 6.59 -5.32 -18.35
CA LEU A 110 6.61 -6.42 -17.37
C LEU A 110 6.36 -7.80 -17.97
N ARG A 111 6.09 -7.90 -19.28
CA ARG A 111 5.92 -9.18 -19.96
C ARG A 111 7.15 -10.07 -19.73
N ASN A 112 6.91 -11.28 -19.23
CA ASN A 112 7.94 -12.27 -18.86
C ASN A 112 8.91 -11.83 -17.75
N ARG A 113 8.62 -10.72 -17.06
CA ARG A 113 9.44 -10.20 -15.95
C ARG A 113 8.73 -10.25 -14.61
N MET A 114 7.55 -10.85 -14.56
CA MET A 114 6.70 -10.84 -13.37
C MET A 114 6.50 -12.24 -12.81
N ILE A 115 6.62 -12.37 -11.49
CA ILE A 115 6.31 -13.58 -10.73
C ILE A 115 5.19 -13.27 -9.73
N THR A 116 4.04 -13.91 -9.92
CA THR A 116 2.86 -13.81 -9.04
C THR A 116 2.63 -15.11 -8.27
N ASP A 117 3.08 -16.24 -8.82
CA ASP A 117 3.00 -17.54 -8.17
C ASP A 117 4.27 -18.39 -8.46
N PRO A 118 5.23 -18.50 -7.51
CA PRO A 118 6.45 -19.27 -7.75
C PRO A 118 6.22 -20.78 -7.88
N LYS A 119 5.02 -21.29 -7.56
CA LYS A 119 4.64 -22.69 -7.72
C LYS A 119 3.97 -22.96 -9.08
N ASN A 120 3.44 -21.93 -9.74
CA ASN A 120 2.87 -22.06 -11.08
C ASN A 120 3.94 -22.48 -12.12
N PRO A 121 3.63 -23.39 -13.08
CA PRO A 121 4.61 -23.85 -14.07
C PRO A 121 5.30 -22.75 -14.88
N ALA A 122 4.58 -21.69 -15.28
CA ALA A 122 5.13 -20.62 -16.09
C ALA A 122 6.13 -19.76 -15.31
N ASP A 123 5.75 -19.32 -14.11
CA ASP A 123 6.58 -18.53 -13.22
C ASP A 123 7.79 -19.35 -12.71
N LYS A 124 7.60 -20.64 -12.40
CA LYS A 124 8.68 -21.57 -12.06
C LYS A 124 9.68 -21.75 -13.21
N LYS A 125 9.21 -21.77 -14.46
CA LYS A 125 10.08 -21.79 -15.64
C LYS A 125 10.88 -20.50 -15.76
N LEU A 126 10.27 -19.33 -15.52
CA LEU A 126 10.98 -18.04 -15.52
C LEU A 126 12.06 -17.99 -14.44
N LEU A 127 11.74 -18.38 -13.20
CA LEU A 127 12.70 -18.46 -12.08
C LEU A 127 13.88 -19.39 -12.38
N LYS A 128 13.69 -20.42 -13.22
CA LYS A 128 14.76 -21.35 -13.62
C LYS A 128 15.40 -21.04 -14.97
N SER A 129 14.88 -20.08 -15.73
CA SER A 129 15.34 -19.77 -17.09
C SER A 129 16.73 -19.13 -17.09
N ASN A 130 17.67 -19.67 -17.87
CA ASN A 130 19.00 -19.06 -18.06
C ASN A 130 18.95 -17.76 -18.88
N GLN A 131 17.81 -17.45 -19.51
CA GLN A 131 17.61 -16.20 -20.26
C GLN A 131 17.23 -15.01 -19.37
N VAL A 132 16.94 -15.27 -18.09
CA VAL A 132 16.59 -14.25 -17.11
C VAL A 132 17.80 -14.04 -16.21
N GLY A 133 18.36 -12.83 -16.24
CA GLY A 133 19.50 -12.44 -15.44
C GLY A 133 19.16 -12.21 -13.97
N LYS A 134 20.21 -11.97 -13.19
CA LYS A 134 20.11 -11.60 -11.77
C LYS A 134 19.37 -10.27 -11.66
N GLY A 135 18.34 -10.21 -10.82
CA GLY A 135 17.57 -8.99 -10.57
C GLY A 135 16.56 -8.60 -11.67
N ASP A 136 16.39 -9.40 -12.72
CA ASP A 136 15.55 -9.02 -13.87
C ASP A 136 14.04 -9.12 -13.61
N LEU A 137 13.64 -9.89 -12.59
CA LEU A 137 12.24 -10.19 -12.28
C LEU A 137 11.69 -9.32 -11.14
N THR A 138 10.37 -9.14 -11.18
CA THR A 138 9.55 -8.48 -10.16
C THR A 138 8.61 -9.50 -9.53
N ALA A 139 8.75 -9.72 -8.22
CA ALA A 139 7.85 -10.54 -7.43
C ALA A 139 6.65 -9.69 -6.95
N PHE A 140 5.45 -10.25 -7.00
CA PHE A 140 4.24 -9.63 -6.47
C PHE A 140 3.69 -10.43 -5.30
N ILE A 141 3.38 -9.72 -4.21
CA ILE A 141 2.66 -10.27 -3.04
C ILE A 141 1.53 -9.33 -2.64
N GLY A 142 0.49 -9.89 -2.02
CA GLY A 142 -0.60 -9.11 -1.47
C GLY A 142 -0.35 -8.75 0.00
N PHE A 143 -0.91 -7.62 0.42
CA PHE A 143 -1.11 -7.30 1.83
C PHE A 143 -2.60 -7.02 2.06
N SER A 144 -3.20 -7.79 2.95
CA SER A 144 -4.60 -7.66 3.32
C SER A 144 -4.74 -7.25 4.77
N TRP A 145 -5.49 -6.19 5.00
CA TRP A 145 -5.77 -5.63 6.32
C TRP A 145 -7.28 -5.74 6.60
N PRO A 146 -7.76 -5.80 7.85
CA PRO A 146 -9.18 -6.03 8.17
C PRO A 146 -10.11 -4.90 7.70
N SER A 147 -10.45 -4.92 6.42
CA SER A 147 -11.49 -4.09 5.83
C SER A 147 -12.75 -4.93 5.70
N ASN A 148 -13.54 -5.01 6.77
CA ASN A 148 -14.77 -5.81 6.82
C ASN A 148 -16.02 -4.92 6.73
N GLY A 149 -15.85 -3.65 6.36
CA GLY A 149 -16.90 -2.66 6.44
C GLY A 149 -17.97 -2.76 5.36
N ASN A 150 -19.22 -2.54 5.77
CA ASN A 150 -20.28 -1.91 4.99
C ASN A 150 -20.16 -0.37 5.11
N LEU A 151 -20.93 0.43 4.35
CA LEU A 151 -20.80 1.90 4.30
C LEU A 151 -20.84 2.59 5.69
N VAL A 152 -21.53 1.98 6.68
CA VAL A 152 -21.66 2.46 8.07
C VAL A 152 -20.39 2.22 8.91
N SER A 153 -19.54 1.29 8.47
CA SER A 153 -18.32 0.86 9.17
C SER A 153 -17.04 1.58 8.69
N TYR A 154 -17.15 2.66 7.91
CA TYR A 154 -16.00 3.42 7.41
C TYR A 154 -15.01 3.85 8.52
N VAL A 155 -15.54 4.32 9.67
CA VAL A 155 -14.71 4.69 10.84
C VAL A 155 -14.00 3.48 11.45
N SER A 156 -14.65 2.31 11.44
CA SER A 156 -14.04 1.06 11.94
C SER A 156 -12.89 0.64 11.03
N ASP A 157 -13.13 0.57 9.71
CA ASP A 157 -12.10 0.23 8.74
C ASP A 157 -10.95 1.24 8.74
N GLN A 158 -11.22 2.53 8.98
CA GLN A 158 -10.15 3.53 9.14
C GLN A 158 -9.26 3.23 10.35
N ARG A 159 -9.84 2.79 11.48
CA ARG A 159 -9.07 2.38 12.67
C ARG A 159 -8.27 1.12 12.38
N GLU A 160 -8.84 0.16 11.66
CA GLU A 160 -8.14 -1.05 11.24
C GLU A 160 -7.01 -0.77 10.25
N ALA A 161 -7.17 0.20 9.36
CA ALA A 161 -6.09 0.68 8.50
C ALA A 161 -4.96 1.29 9.35
N ILE A 162 -5.28 2.12 10.34
CA ILE A 162 -4.27 2.70 11.26
C ILE A 162 -3.56 1.61 12.08
N SER A 163 -4.29 0.62 12.62
CA SER A 163 -3.70 -0.48 13.39
C SER A 163 -2.77 -1.34 12.52
N SER A 164 -3.13 -1.53 11.26
CA SER A 164 -2.39 -2.33 10.28
C SER A 164 -1.15 -1.63 9.72
N ALA A 165 -1.00 -0.32 9.93
CA ALA A 165 0.16 0.45 9.48
C ALA A 165 1.49 -0.11 10.02
N SER A 166 1.55 -0.41 11.31
CA SER A 166 2.73 -1.01 11.95
C SER A 166 3.06 -2.39 11.37
N ILE A 167 2.04 -3.16 10.99
CA ILE A 167 2.15 -4.52 10.46
C ILE A 167 2.70 -4.49 9.03
N LEU A 168 2.22 -3.57 8.20
CA LEU A 168 2.80 -3.33 6.88
C LEU A 168 4.28 -2.91 6.99
N SER A 169 4.61 -2.05 7.97
CA SER A 169 6.00 -1.63 8.21
C SER A 169 6.91 -2.79 8.60
N ASN A 170 6.39 -3.76 9.38
CA ASN A 170 7.11 -4.99 9.75
C ASN A 170 7.36 -5.88 8.54
N LEU A 171 6.38 -5.98 7.62
CA LEU A 171 6.53 -6.73 6.38
C LEU A 171 7.64 -6.13 5.51
N ILE A 172 7.56 -4.83 5.22
CA ILE A 172 8.56 -4.11 4.41
C ILE A 172 9.96 -4.25 5.03
N SER A 173 10.08 -4.03 6.34
CA SER A 173 11.36 -4.16 7.05
C SER A 173 11.92 -5.57 6.97
N ARG A 174 11.07 -6.60 7.06
CA ARG A 174 11.52 -7.98 6.92
C ARG A 174 12.03 -8.29 5.51
N ILE A 175 11.39 -7.76 4.48
CA ILE A 175 11.85 -7.90 3.08
C ILE A 175 13.20 -7.20 2.90
N ARG A 176 13.33 -5.95 3.35
CA ARG A 176 14.58 -5.18 3.32
C ARG A 176 15.70 -5.80 4.16
N ARG A 177 15.36 -6.53 5.22
CA ARG A 177 16.35 -7.24 6.06
C ARG A 177 16.95 -8.44 5.33
N THR A 178 16.12 -9.13 4.55
CA THR A 178 16.45 -10.41 3.94
C THR A 178 16.96 -10.27 2.52
N SER A 179 16.76 -9.11 1.90
CA SER A 179 17.19 -8.82 0.55
C SER A 179 17.61 -7.36 0.36
N ASP A 180 18.53 -7.15 -0.57
CA ASP A 180 18.92 -5.86 -1.18
C ASP A 180 17.96 -5.40 -2.29
N LYS A 181 16.83 -6.09 -2.44
CA LYS A 181 15.88 -5.87 -3.53
C LYS A 181 15.13 -4.56 -3.35
N SER A 182 14.70 -4.01 -4.49
CA SER A 182 13.80 -2.88 -4.48
C SER A 182 12.45 -3.28 -3.88
N VAL A 183 11.88 -2.46 -2.99
CA VAL A 183 10.57 -2.67 -2.40
C VAL A 183 9.63 -1.56 -2.84
N ASN A 184 8.57 -1.95 -3.54
CA ASN A 184 7.60 -1.05 -4.14
C ASN A 184 6.21 -1.33 -3.57
N LEU A 185 5.38 -0.29 -3.47
CA LEU A 185 3.99 -0.38 -3.05
C LEU A 185 3.07 -0.01 -4.19
N ILE A 186 1.99 -0.79 -4.36
CA ILE A 186 0.81 -0.37 -5.10
C ILE A 186 -0.33 -0.38 -4.11
N CYS A 187 -0.86 0.80 -3.78
CA CYS A 187 -1.98 0.93 -2.87
C CYS A 187 -3.20 1.49 -3.60
N HIS A 188 -4.38 1.01 -3.23
CA HIS A 188 -5.64 1.48 -3.79
C HIS A 188 -6.53 2.06 -2.69
N SER A 189 -7.20 3.18 -2.96
CA SER A 189 -8.21 3.77 -2.07
C SER A 189 -7.71 3.93 -0.62
N MET A 190 -8.42 3.41 0.39
CA MET A 190 -8.00 3.43 1.80
C MET A 190 -6.70 2.66 2.10
N GLY A 191 -6.23 1.80 1.19
CA GLY A 191 -4.88 1.26 1.25
C GLY A 191 -3.81 2.35 1.16
N ASN A 192 -4.10 3.46 0.47
CA ASN A 192 -3.23 4.64 0.46
C ASN A 192 -3.20 5.31 1.84
N PHE A 193 -4.36 5.43 2.50
CA PHE A 193 -4.45 5.95 3.86
C PHE A 193 -3.58 5.15 4.83
N LEU A 194 -3.68 3.82 4.77
CA LEU A 194 -2.86 2.90 5.57
C LEU A 194 -1.37 3.16 5.37
N ALA A 195 -0.89 3.17 4.12
CA ALA A 195 0.52 3.39 3.82
C ALA A 195 1.00 4.79 4.24
N CYS A 196 0.19 5.82 4.02
CA CYS A 196 0.49 7.18 4.46
C CYS A 196 0.56 7.31 6.00
N GLN A 197 -0.33 6.63 6.74
CA GLN A 197 -0.26 6.56 8.20
C GLN A 197 0.99 5.82 8.68
N MET A 198 1.36 4.73 8.01
CA MET A 198 2.62 4.03 8.27
C MET A 198 3.80 4.98 8.13
N PHE A 199 3.93 5.71 7.01
CA PHE A 199 5.03 6.65 6.82
C PHE A 199 5.06 7.75 7.87
N LYS A 200 3.90 8.30 8.22
CA LYS A 200 3.79 9.30 9.29
C LYS A 200 4.26 8.75 10.64
N GLN A 201 3.80 7.56 11.03
CA GLN A 201 4.19 6.93 12.29
C GLN A 201 5.70 6.65 12.35
N LEU A 202 6.27 6.23 11.22
CA LEU A 202 7.70 5.97 11.07
C LEU A 202 8.53 7.25 11.24
N VAL A 203 8.18 8.33 10.53
CA VAL A 203 8.88 9.63 10.66
C VAL A 203 8.82 10.17 12.08
N LYS A 204 7.68 10.02 12.75
CA LYS A 204 7.48 10.49 14.12
C LYS A 204 8.04 9.55 15.19
N GLU A 205 8.60 8.41 14.80
CA GLU A 205 8.99 7.32 15.68
C GLU A 205 7.86 6.84 16.63
N GLU A 206 6.60 7.06 16.26
CA GLU A 206 5.42 6.56 17.00
C GLU A 206 5.33 5.03 16.92
N SER A 207 5.80 4.46 15.81
CA SER A 207 5.92 3.02 15.61
C SER A 207 7.24 2.72 14.88
N LEU A 208 8.04 1.83 15.45
CA LEU A 208 9.25 1.32 14.80
C LEU A 208 9.03 -0.14 14.38
N PRO A 209 9.49 -0.54 13.18
CA PRO A 209 9.41 -1.93 12.78
C PRO A 209 10.24 -2.83 13.70
N ASN A 210 9.79 -4.06 13.89
CA ASN A 210 10.47 -5.05 14.71
C ASN A 210 11.78 -5.51 14.04
N GLU A 211 12.91 -4.90 14.46
CA GLU A 211 14.25 -5.28 14.03
C GLU A 211 15.12 -5.68 15.24
N PRO A 212 15.30 -6.98 15.51
CA PRO A 212 16.12 -7.44 16.62
C PRO A 212 17.63 -7.21 16.40
N ASN A 213 18.08 -6.97 15.17
CA ASN A 213 19.49 -6.70 14.90
C ASN A 213 19.80 -5.20 15.00
N ALA A 214 20.60 -4.80 16.00
CA ALA A 214 20.92 -3.40 16.26
C ALA A 214 21.54 -2.65 15.07
N LYS A 215 22.37 -3.30 14.24
CA LYS A 215 22.98 -2.67 13.05
C LYS A 215 21.93 -2.42 11.96
N LYS A 216 21.04 -3.38 11.74
CA LYS A 216 19.93 -3.22 10.78
C LYS A 216 18.89 -2.22 11.27
N LEU A 217 18.62 -2.19 12.57
CA LEU A 217 17.76 -1.19 13.18
C LEU A 217 18.37 0.21 13.06
N LYS A 218 19.68 0.36 13.26
CA LYS A 218 20.39 1.62 12.99
C LYS A 218 20.24 2.03 11.53
N THR A 219 20.45 1.12 10.59
CA THR A 219 20.29 1.39 9.15
C THR A 219 18.86 1.82 8.81
N LEU A 220 17.87 1.14 9.38
CA LEU A 220 16.46 1.47 9.26
C LEU A 220 16.14 2.85 9.86
N LYS A 221 16.67 3.16 11.04
CA LYS A 221 16.55 4.48 11.67
C LYS A 221 17.21 5.58 10.83
N ILE A 222 18.36 5.31 10.20
CA ILE A 222 19.01 6.25 9.27
C ILE A 222 18.07 6.54 8.09
N ARG A 223 17.49 5.49 7.48
CA ARG A 223 16.45 5.63 6.43
C ARG A 223 15.26 6.43 6.91
N MET A 224 14.85 6.24 8.16
CA MET A 224 13.68 6.88 8.74
C MET A 224 13.90 8.34 9.16
N GLY A 225 15.11 8.68 9.61
CA GLY A 225 15.40 9.93 10.30
C GLY A 225 16.34 10.91 9.60
N ARG A 226 16.83 10.60 8.39
CA ARG A 226 17.83 11.42 7.64
C ARG A 226 18.85 12.08 8.58
N ILE A 227 19.61 11.25 9.31
CA ILE A 227 20.86 11.73 9.91
C ILE A 227 21.79 12.03 8.72
N GLU A 228 22.35 13.24 8.70
CA GLU A 228 23.41 13.68 7.80
C GLU A 228 24.66 12.82 8.03
N ASP A 229 24.64 11.56 7.60
CA ASP A 229 25.89 10.81 7.49
C ASP A 229 26.52 11.24 6.16
N ASN A 230 27.56 12.08 6.26
CA ASN A 230 28.37 12.59 5.16
C ASN A 230 29.07 11.47 4.35
N ASP A 231 28.94 10.22 4.79
CA ASP A 231 29.50 9.04 4.16
C ASP A 231 28.49 8.35 3.26
N ARG A 232 28.67 8.54 1.94
CA ARG A 232 28.26 7.69 0.81
C ARG A 232 27.29 6.53 1.10
N VAL A 233 26.08 6.82 1.59
CA VAL A 233 24.99 5.86 1.59
C VAL A 233 24.58 5.67 0.12
N ASN A 234 24.72 4.45 -0.41
CA ASN A 234 24.24 4.09 -1.75
C ASN A 234 22.80 4.57 -1.91
N ALA A 235 22.43 5.10 -3.08
CA ALA A 235 21.10 5.69 -3.30
C ALA A 235 19.95 4.70 -2.97
N GLU A 236 20.18 3.41 -3.19
CA GLU A 236 19.24 2.31 -2.91
C GLU A 236 19.06 2.03 -1.40
N ASP A 237 19.99 2.47 -0.56
CA ASP A 237 19.89 2.36 0.89
C ASP A 237 19.17 3.54 1.54
N ARG A 238 18.73 4.53 0.76
CA ARG A 238 18.14 5.77 1.29
C ARG A 238 16.68 5.65 1.68
N TYR A 239 15.90 4.82 0.98
CA TYR A 239 14.45 4.84 1.08
C TYR A 239 13.90 3.61 1.79
N PHE A 240 12.84 3.80 2.57
CA PHE A 240 12.10 2.68 3.16
C PHE A 240 11.33 1.93 2.06
N VAL A 241 10.70 2.69 1.16
CA VAL A 241 10.00 2.23 -0.04
C VAL A 241 10.61 2.93 -1.25
N ASP A 242 11.01 2.19 -2.29
CA ASP A 242 11.63 2.82 -3.47
C ASP A 242 10.59 3.52 -4.32
N ARG A 243 9.47 2.83 -4.61
CA ARG A 243 8.35 3.42 -5.35
C ARG A 243 7.03 3.18 -4.66
N TYR A 244 6.23 4.23 -4.59
CA TYR A 244 4.89 4.18 -4.07
C TYR A 244 3.90 4.63 -5.14
N ILE A 245 3.14 3.67 -5.66
CA ILE A 245 2.09 3.91 -6.66
C ILE A 245 0.76 3.99 -5.92
N MET A 246 0.13 5.16 -6.01
CA MET A 246 -1.16 5.46 -5.41
C MET A 246 -2.24 5.40 -6.49
N LEU A 247 -3.17 4.46 -6.36
CA LEU A 247 -4.33 4.33 -7.22
C LEU A 247 -5.57 4.84 -6.50
N ALA A 248 -6.39 5.64 -7.19
CA ALA A 248 -7.60 6.21 -6.64
C ALA A 248 -7.42 6.89 -5.25
N PRO A 249 -6.42 7.79 -5.06
CA PRO A 249 -6.23 8.41 -3.76
C PRO A 249 -7.28 9.51 -3.52
N ASP A 250 -7.98 9.41 -2.39
CA ASP A 250 -9.06 10.32 -2.03
C ASP A 250 -8.56 11.42 -1.07
N VAL A 251 -8.47 11.09 0.22
CA VAL A 251 -8.09 12.03 1.29
C VAL A 251 -6.58 12.30 1.26
N GLU A 252 -5.78 11.32 0.85
CA GLU A 252 -4.33 11.40 0.83
C GLU A 252 -3.91 12.52 -0.11
N ARG A 253 -4.51 12.60 -1.30
CA ARG A 253 -4.28 13.69 -2.24
C ARG A 253 -4.53 15.06 -1.58
N ARG A 254 -5.52 15.21 -0.70
CA ARG A 254 -5.80 16.46 0.03
C ARG A 254 -4.78 16.73 1.14
N HIS A 255 -4.32 15.66 1.80
CA HIS A 255 -3.33 15.67 2.88
C HIS A 255 -1.88 15.73 2.42
N VAL A 256 -1.62 15.76 1.10
CA VAL A 256 -0.33 16.16 0.52
C VAL A 256 -0.33 17.53 -0.16
N THR A 257 -1.42 18.32 -0.07
CA THR A 257 -1.58 19.55 -0.87
C THR A 257 -2.18 20.77 -0.15
N LYS A 258 -2.15 20.85 1.18
CA LYS A 258 -2.78 21.91 2.00
C LYS A 258 -1.84 23.10 2.36
N CYS A 259 -1.82 24.17 1.59
CA CYS A 259 -1.16 25.42 1.97
C CYS A 259 -1.75 26.00 3.27
N VAL A 260 -0.91 26.61 4.13
CA VAL A 260 -1.37 27.49 5.22
C VAL A 260 -1.03 28.91 4.83
N GLU A 261 -2.03 29.78 4.80
CA GLU A 261 -1.85 31.21 4.54
C GLU A 261 -1.06 31.82 5.71
N ILE A 262 0.17 32.27 5.47
CA ILE A 262 0.92 33.10 6.43
C ILE A 262 1.19 34.45 5.77
N ILE A 263 0.84 35.51 6.48
CA ILE A 263 1.12 36.89 6.10
C ILE A 263 2.65 37.08 6.03
N GLY A 264 3.23 37.15 4.82
CA GLY A 264 4.55 37.75 4.59
C GLY A 264 5.74 36.85 4.20
N GLY A 265 5.57 35.59 3.74
CA GLY A 265 6.72 34.77 3.31
C GLY A 265 6.37 33.51 2.48
N ARG A 266 7.38 32.88 1.85
CA ARG A 266 7.24 31.60 1.12
C ARG A 266 6.80 30.49 2.08
N GLU A 267 5.69 29.85 1.75
CA GLU A 267 4.98 28.86 2.57
C GLU A 267 5.65 27.47 2.50
N PRO A 268 6.07 26.85 3.62
CA PRO A 268 6.38 25.41 3.65
C PRO A 268 5.11 24.63 3.97
N TYR A 269 4.70 23.78 3.03
CA TYR A 269 3.61 22.85 3.23
C TYR A 269 3.99 21.71 4.20
N VAL A 270 3.14 21.39 5.19
CA VAL A 270 3.35 20.31 6.19
C VAL A 270 2.08 19.52 6.44
N GLY A 271 1.52 18.94 5.38
CA GLY A 271 0.48 17.92 5.52
C GLY A 271 0.94 16.76 6.40
N PRO A 272 0.01 16.07 7.10
CA PRO A 272 0.39 14.99 8.02
C PRO A 272 1.14 13.83 7.36
N PHE A 273 1.08 13.72 6.02
CA PHE A 273 1.77 12.69 5.24
C PHE A 273 2.97 13.21 4.44
N TYR A 274 3.14 14.53 4.33
CA TYR A 274 4.16 15.14 3.48
C TYR A 274 5.57 14.63 3.80
N SER A 275 5.98 14.75 5.07
CA SER A 275 7.32 14.36 5.52
C SER A 275 7.58 12.85 5.33
N GLY A 276 6.56 12.02 5.53
CA GLY A 276 6.64 10.58 5.25
C GLY A 276 6.93 10.29 3.79
N LEU A 277 6.21 10.94 2.88
CA LEU A 277 6.39 10.76 1.43
C LEU A 277 7.70 11.35 0.92
N GLU A 278 8.12 12.49 1.46
CA GLU A 278 9.36 13.17 1.06
C GLU A 278 10.63 12.44 1.54
N HIS A 279 10.59 11.86 2.74
CA HIS A 279 11.79 11.30 3.36
C HIS A 279 11.90 9.77 3.23
N LEU A 280 10.78 9.04 3.28
CA LEU A 280 10.79 7.58 3.33
C LEU A 280 10.59 6.91 1.97
N VAL A 281 10.14 7.68 0.97
CA VAL A 281 9.83 7.15 -0.36
C VAL A 281 10.80 7.70 -1.40
N GLY A 282 11.30 6.83 -2.27
CA GLY A 282 12.15 7.23 -3.40
C GLY A 282 11.38 8.05 -4.43
N GLN A 283 10.33 7.46 -4.99
CA GLN A 283 9.41 8.09 -5.95
C GLN A 283 7.96 7.80 -5.59
N VAL A 284 7.11 8.82 -5.64
CA VAL A 284 5.66 8.69 -5.44
C VAL A 284 4.96 8.91 -6.78
N HIS A 285 4.09 7.99 -7.18
CA HIS A 285 3.33 8.06 -8.44
C HIS A 285 1.84 8.02 -8.14
N ASN A 286 1.17 9.15 -8.33
CA ASN A 286 -0.24 9.33 -8.01
C ASN A 286 -1.11 9.26 -9.28
N PHE A 287 -1.90 8.20 -9.41
CA PHE A 287 -2.90 8.05 -10.47
C PHE A 287 -4.26 8.53 -9.98
N TYR A 288 -4.80 9.56 -10.62
CA TYR A 288 -6.06 10.18 -10.21
C TYR A 288 -7.02 10.39 -11.38
N SER A 289 -8.32 10.39 -11.10
CA SER A 289 -9.40 10.67 -12.03
C SER A 289 -10.39 11.65 -11.40
N ARG A 290 -10.94 12.57 -12.21
CA ARG A 290 -12.06 13.43 -11.78
C ARG A 290 -13.38 12.68 -11.66
N PHE A 291 -13.49 11.53 -12.32
CA PHE A 291 -14.69 10.69 -12.33
C PHE A 291 -14.64 9.62 -11.22
N ASP A 292 -13.63 9.69 -10.36
CA ASP A 292 -13.52 8.80 -9.22
C ASP A 292 -14.60 9.12 -8.17
N GLY A 293 -15.68 8.35 -8.21
CA GLY A 293 -16.86 8.51 -7.34
C GLY A 293 -16.58 8.34 -5.84
N ALA A 294 -15.42 7.83 -5.42
CA ALA A 294 -15.07 7.78 -4.00
C ALA A 294 -14.98 9.18 -3.39
N LEU A 295 -14.59 10.20 -4.18
CA LEU A 295 -14.65 11.61 -3.79
C LEU A 295 -16.08 12.05 -3.43
N ALA A 296 -17.10 11.50 -4.12
CA ALA A 296 -18.51 11.81 -3.87
C ALA A 296 -19.03 11.13 -2.60
N ILE A 297 -18.61 9.89 -2.29
CA ILE A 297 -18.98 9.19 -1.04
C ILE A 297 -18.42 9.93 0.19
N SER A 298 -17.17 10.39 0.12
CA SER A 298 -16.56 11.29 1.11
C SER A 298 -17.39 12.59 1.32
N ASN A 299 -18.00 13.10 0.25
CA ASN A 299 -18.83 14.31 0.30
C ASN A 299 -20.27 14.05 0.79
N TYR A 300 -20.88 12.92 0.46
CA TYR A 300 -22.18 12.51 1.04
C TYR A 300 -22.08 12.30 2.56
N GLU A 301 -20.92 11.88 3.06
CA GLU A 301 -20.62 11.77 4.50
C GLU A 301 -20.62 13.14 5.22
N LYS A 302 -20.38 14.25 4.50
CA LYS A 302 -20.38 15.61 5.06
C LYS A 302 -21.80 16.12 5.38
N ILE A 303 -22.84 15.60 4.72
CA ILE A 303 -24.21 16.11 4.84
C ILE A 303 -24.87 15.72 6.19
N PRO A 304 -24.84 14.44 6.63
CA PRO A 304 -25.33 14.05 7.96
C PRO A 304 -24.43 14.57 9.09
N ARG A 305 -23.11 14.67 8.84
CA ARG A 305 -22.15 15.17 9.84
C ARG A 305 -22.30 16.67 10.08
N LYS A 306 -22.60 17.49 9.07
CA LYS A 306 -22.92 18.92 9.27
C LYS A 306 -24.15 19.10 10.17
N ALA A 307 -25.17 18.25 10.04
CA ALA A 307 -26.35 18.27 10.90
C ALA A 307 -26.06 17.81 12.34
N LEU A 308 -25.18 16.82 12.55
CA LEU A 308 -24.77 16.38 13.90
C LEU A 308 -23.83 17.36 14.62
N VAL A 309 -23.11 18.20 13.87
CA VAL A 309 -22.09 19.13 14.36
C VAL A 309 -22.68 20.42 14.96
N GLU A 310 -24.00 20.60 14.90
CA GLU A 310 -24.72 21.63 15.67
C GLU A 310 -24.94 21.25 17.14
N ALA A 311 -24.74 19.98 17.52
CA ALA A 311 -24.79 19.51 18.91
C ALA A 311 -23.36 19.34 19.47
N LYS A 312 -22.76 20.44 19.94
CA LYS A 312 -21.35 20.52 20.36
C LYS A 312 -21.15 20.01 21.81
N GLY A 313 -20.16 19.15 22.04
CA GLY A 313 -19.62 18.91 23.40
C GLY A 313 -18.78 17.64 23.59
N VAL A 314 -19.12 16.53 22.93
CA VAL A 314 -18.52 15.21 23.26
C VAL A 314 -17.69 14.59 22.11
N MET A 315 -17.82 15.11 20.88
CA MET A 315 -17.27 14.46 19.67
C MET A 315 -15.80 14.79 19.31
N ASP A 316 -15.21 15.82 19.90
CA ASP A 316 -13.82 16.24 19.55
C ASP A 316 -12.75 15.23 19.99
N ARG A 317 -13.04 14.38 20.99
CA ARG A 317 -12.12 13.31 21.42
C ARG A 317 -12.19 12.04 20.57
N ILE A 318 -13.29 11.81 19.85
CA ILE A 318 -13.52 10.56 19.09
C ILE A 318 -13.08 10.69 17.63
N THR A 319 -13.08 11.91 17.10
CA THR A 319 -12.80 12.18 15.67
C THR A 319 -11.38 12.69 15.39
N PHE A 320 -10.48 12.66 16.40
CA PHE A 320 -9.07 13.05 16.28
C PHE A 320 -8.84 14.33 15.45
N GLY A 321 -9.68 15.36 15.61
CA GLY A 321 -9.54 16.65 14.93
C GLY A 321 -10.07 16.74 13.49
N MET A 322 -10.73 15.70 12.94
CA MET A 322 -11.30 15.77 11.59
C MET A 322 -12.51 16.71 11.46
N ILE A 323 -13.29 16.92 12.53
CA ILE A 323 -14.47 17.81 12.50
C ILE A 323 -14.06 19.28 12.35
N ASP A 324 -13.04 19.72 13.10
CA ASP A 324 -12.47 21.06 12.94
C ASP A 324 -11.80 21.24 11.56
N PHE A 325 -11.35 20.16 10.94
CA PHE A 325 -10.72 20.16 9.61
C PHE A 325 -11.72 20.39 8.47
N PHE A 326 -12.87 19.68 8.47
CA PHE A 326 -13.91 19.90 7.45
C PHE A 326 -14.60 21.26 7.60
N LYS A 327 -14.58 21.85 8.79
CA LYS A 327 -15.05 23.22 9.05
C LYS A 327 -14.07 24.31 8.60
N ARG A 328 -12.78 24.01 8.45
CA ARG A 328 -11.70 24.98 8.13
C ARG A 328 -11.15 24.81 6.71
N ASN A 329 -11.93 24.29 5.77
CA ASN A 329 -11.52 24.20 4.37
C ASN A 329 -12.16 25.37 3.59
N PRO A 330 -11.50 26.55 3.47
CA PRO A 330 -12.03 27.70 2.74
C PRO A 330 -12.14 27.48 1.22
N ASP A 331 -11.96 26.25 0.72
CA ASP A 331 -11.60 25.96 -0.65
C ASP A 331 -12.45 24.84 -1.31
N GLU A 332 -13.78 24.91 -1.17
CA GLU A 332 -14.72 24.17 -2.04
C GLU A 332 -14.42 24.39 -3.54
N LYS A 333 -13.78 25.51 -3.90
CA LYS A 333 -13.32 25.82 -5.26
C LYS A 333 -12.20 24.89 -5.75
N TRP A 334 -11.30 24.45 -4.86
CA TRP A 334 -10.25 23.50 -5.22
C TRP A 334 -10.77 22.06 -5.24
N GLU A 335 -11.74 21.73 -4.36
CA GLU A 335 -12.42 20.43 -4.39
C GLU A 335 -13.12 20.20 -5.75
N ARG A 336 -13.76 21.22 -6.34
CA ARG A 336 -14.34 21.14 -7.70
C ARG A 336 -13.29 21.03 -8.82
N ARG A 337 -12.03 21.37 -8.55
CA ARG A 337 -10.93 21.29 -9.51
C ARG A 337 -10.11 20.00 -9.38
N LEU A 338 -10.26 19.24 -8.28
CA LEU A 338 -9.59 17.95 -8.09
C LEU A 338 -9.95 17.01 -9.23
N GLY A 339 -8.96 16.75 -10.11
CA GLY A 339 -9.13 15.92 -11.31
C GLY A 339 -9.23 16.68 -12.64
N SER A 340 -9.36 18.01 -12.61
CA SER A 340 -9.36 18.88 -13.80
C SER A 340 -8.04 19.62 -14.04
N THR A 341 -7.20 19.75 -13.01
CA THR A 341 -5.89 20.41 -13.10
C THR A 341 -4.77 19.41 -12.83
N GLN A 342 -3.59 19.66 -13.42
CA GLN A 342 -2.34 19.02 -13.01
C GLN A 342 -2.01 19.32 -11.54
N HIS A 343 -1.01 18.61 -11.01
CA HIS A 343 -0.52 18.66 -9.64
C HIS A 343 -0.68 20.04 -8.97
N PRO A 344 -1.17 20.10 -7.71
CA PRO A 344 -1.08 21.34 -6.95
C PRO A 344 0.39 21.71 -6.72
N ILE A 345 0.64 23.02 -6.63
CA ILE A 345 1.96 23.66 -6.70
C ILE A 345 2.93 23.19 -5.59
N ILE A 346 2.43 22.55 -4.52
CA ILE A 346 3.21 22.24 -3.31
C ILE A 346 3.16 20.73 -2.93
N ALA A 347 3.49 19.84 -3.86
CA ALA A 347 3.71 18.42 -3.58
C ALA A 347 5.21 18.13 -3.30
N PRO A 348 5.56 17.01 -2.62
CA PRO A 348 6.95 16.59 -2.49
C PRO A 348 7.65 16.49 -3.85
N ALA A 349 8.92 16.91 -3.94
CA ALA A 349 9.66 16.94 -5.20
C ALA A 349 9.82 15.55 -5.86
N ASN A 350 9.73 14.48 -5.08
CA ASN A 350 9.77 13.10 -5.55
C ASN A 350 8.41 12.55 -6.00
N MET A 351 7.36 13.37 -6.03
CA MET A 351 6.01 12.97 -6.41
C MET A 351 5.67 13.38 -7.86
N LYS A 352 5.16 12.43 -8.63
CA LYS A 352 4.64 12.60 -9.98
C LYS A 352 3.16 12.21 -9.99
N SER A 353 2.32 12.97 -10.69
CA SER A 353 0.91 12.60 -10.86
C SER A 353 0.59 12.30 -12.31
N HIS A 354 -0.37 11.41 -12.46
CA HIS A 354 -0.80 10.79 -13.69
C HIS A 354 -2.31 10.96 -13.77
N ASN A 355 -2.79 11.74 -14.73
CA ASN A 355 -4.23 11.87 -14.95
C ASN A 355 -4.72 10.61 -15.66
N ALA A 356 -5.45 9.76 -14.93
CA ALA A 356 -5.93 8.48 -15.41
C ALA A 356 -6.89 8.61 -16.61
N VAL A 357 -7.66 9.70 -16.68
CA VAL A 357 -8.57 10.00 -17.80
C VAL A 357 -7.78 10.34 -19.05
N GLU A 358 -6.74 11.17 -18.92
CA GLU A 358 -5.87 11.53 -20.05
C GLU A 358 -5.07 10.31 -20.54
N LEU A 359 -4.56 9.50 -19.62
CA LEU A 359 -3.82 8.28 -19.96
C LEU A 359 -4.67 7.25 -20.69
N SER A 360 -5.91 7.03 -20.23
CA SER A 360 -6.80 5.99 -20.77
C SER A 360 -7.67 6.46 -21.95
N GLY A 361 -7.83 7.77 -22.14
CA GLY A 361 -8.74 8.33 -23.13
C GLY A 361 -10.22 8.10 -22.82
N ARG A 362 -10.57 7.67 -21.59
CA ARG A 362 -11.95 7.43 -21.13
C ARG A 362 -12.17 7.89 -19.70
N GLU A 363 -13.43 7.92 -19.29
CA GLU A 363 -13.76 8.10 -17.87
C GLU A 363 -13.25 6.90 -17.06
N ILE A 364 -12.58 7.19 -15.93
CA ILE A 364 -12.01 6.19 -15.02
C ILE A 364 -12.72 6.33 -13.68
N GLY A 365 -13.53 5.33 -13.33
CA GLY A 365 -14.13 5.19 -12.02
C GLY A 365 -13.16 4.63 -10.97
N HIS A 366 -13.65 4.47 -9.73
CA HIS A 366 -12.83 4.04 -8.59
C HIS A 366 -12.21 2.64 -8.75
N SER A 367 -12.94 1.72 -9.38
CA SER A 367 -12.50 0.35 -9.66
C SER A 367 -11.69 0.21 -10.94
N ASP A 368 -11.84 1.13 -11.89
CA ASP A 368 -11.29 1.00 -13.25
C ASP A 368 -9.76 1.13 -13.31
N TYR A 369 -9.12 1.57 -12.22
CA TYR A 369 -7.67 1.70 -12.16
C TYR A 369 -6.95 0.35 -12.28
N VAL A 370 -7.59 -0.75 -11.88
CA VAL A 370 -6.93 -2.08 -11.87
C VAL A 370 -7.04 -2.84 -13.19
N ASP A 371 -7.98 -2.49 -14.05
CA ASP A 371 -8.22 -3.17 -15.34
C ASP A 371 -7.95 -2.26 -16.56
N SER A 372 -7.66 -0.97 -16.36
CA SER A 372 -7.20 -0.09 -17.44
C SER A 372 -5.80 -0.49 -17.91
N ARG A 373 -5.74 -0.92 -19.17
CA ARG A 373 -4.50 -1.30 -19.85
C ARG A 373 -3.49 -0.15 -19.91
N GLU A 374 -3.94 1.07 -20.15
CA GLU A 374 -3.08 2.25 -20.30
C GLU A 374 -2.44 2.63 -18.97
N ILE A 375 -3.22 2.58 -17.89
CA ILE A 375 -2.73 2.79 -16.52
C ILE A 375 -1.74 1.67 -16.15
N ALA A 376 -2.08 0.41 -16.43
CA ALA A 376 -1.19 -0.72 -16.18
C ALA A 376 0.12 -0.62 -16.98
N GLU A 377 0.09 -0.19 -18.24
CA GLU A 377 1.30 0.02 -19.05
C GLU A 377 2.20 1.09 -18.44
N GLU A 378 1.63 2.18 -17.93
CA GLU A 378 2.40 3.22 -17.24
C GLU A 378 2.97 2.74 -15.92
N ILE A 379 2.19 2.02 -15.10
CA ILE A 379 2.67 1.34 -13.89
C ILE A 379 3.83 0.40 -14.22
N GLY A 380 3.69 -0.40 -15.29
CA GLY A 380 4.72 -1.32 -15.74
C GLY A 380 6.02 -0.61 -16.10
N LYS A 381 5.96 0.53 -16.80
CA LYS A 381 7.15 1.35 -17.09
C LYS A 381 7.79 1.90 -15.82
N ILE A 382 6.98 2.41 -14.88
CA ILE A 382 7.45 2.95 -13.60
C ILE A 382 8.19 1.89 -12.80
N LEU A 383 7.65 0.66 -12.73
CA LEU A 383 8.24 -0.42 -11.94
C LEU A 383 9.59 -0.91 -12.48
N VAL A 384 9.83 -0.81 -13.80
CA VAL A 384 11.09 -1.24 -14.42
C VAL A 384 12.06 -0.10 -14.72
N SER A 385 11.67 1.15 -14.48
CA SER A 385 12.54 2.30 -14.69
C SER A 385 13.69 2.31 -13.65
N ARG A 386 14.68 3.16 -13.85
CA ARG A 386 15.66 3.46 -12.80
C ARG A 386 15.04 4.41 -11.79
N LEU A 387 15.45 4.30 -10.53
CA LEU A 387 15.12 5.30 -9.53
C LEU A 387 15.89 6.57 -9.89
N GLU A 388 15.21 7.71 -9.97
CA GLU A 388 15.80 9.00 -10.38
C GLU A 388 16.56 9.69 -9.25
#